data_AF-A0A2N9XNB1-F1
#
_entry.id   AF-A0A2N9XNB1-F1
#
_cell.length_a   1.000
_cell.length_b   1.000
_cell.length_c   1.000
_cell.angle_alpha   90.00
_cell.angle_beta   90.00
_cell.angle_gamma   90.00
#
_symmetry.space_group_name_H-M   'P 1'
#
loop_
_entity.id
_entity.type
_entity.pdbx_description
1 polymer ?
#
loop_
_entity_poly.entity_id
_entity_poly.type
_entity_poly.pdbx_seq_one_letter_code
_entity_poly.pdbx_strand_id
1 'polypeptide(L)'
;MLICNPYEIVIQGMTNNNKPFRPSDWAERLCGVLSSFDQGHRLSYHQWVRPILVDNIRCVAVDRKLEQISATAFNFLMDFARDNDLRVLDCKALLEEQQHTQIPLKNAIKQENSTQQTTVTDQPAANTINTALRELTPEEDTTAFPALHRLHTNIRGIGQFQELIQIQRAEGYRLLGIFEEGKQNATTICGFRIQTTLIAGKHLNIEDLSSYHQPIDDNHIFTILNELKKIAHQEHCTCIHANSSVTTDSNNLHHLYLKHGFRLNSHQFTYQLT
;
A
#
# COMPACT_ATOMS: atom_id res chain seq x y z
N MET A 1 -28.87 -2.98 9.00
CA MET A 1 -29.08 -1.54 9.33
C MET A 1 -28.11 -0.77 8.45
N LEU A 2 -28.60 -0.17 7.36
CA LEU A 2 -27.77 0.37 6.29
C LEU A 2 -26.98 1.59 6.81
N ILE A 3 -25.66 1.44 6.87
CA ILE A 3 -24.73 2.56 7.01
C ILE A 3 -24.33 2.98 5.58
N CYS A 4 -25.29 3.50 4.81
CA CYS A 4 -25.00 4.14 3.53
C CYS A 4 -25.54 5.56 3.57
N ASN A 5 -24.70 6.50 3.15
CA ASN A 5 -25.06 7.90 3.11
C ASN A 5 -26.16 8.09 2.02
N PRO A 6 -27.24 8.86 2.27
CA PRO A 6 -28.34 9.09 1.30
C PRO A 6 -27.89 9.60 -0.08
N TYR A 7 -26.68 10.12 -0.19
CA TYR A 7 -26.13 10.65 -1.43
C TYR A 7 -25.20 9.68 -2.18
N GLU A 8 -25.14 8.42 -1.74
CA GLU A 8 -24.35 7.35 -2.36
C GLU A 8 -25.22 6.45 -3.29
N ILE A 9 -24.60 5.93 -4.34
CA ILE A 9 -25.10 4.86 -5.20
C ILE A 9 -24.36 3.58 -4.81
N VAL A 10 -25.08 2.46 -4.69
CA VAL A 10 -24.51 1.17 -4.28
C VAL A 10 -24.59 0.18 -5.43
N ILE A 11 -23.43 -0.30 -5.87
CA ILE A 11 -23.30 -1.41 -6.82
C ILE A 11 -23.16 -2.70 -6.00
N GLN A 12 -24.14 -3.59 -6.09
CA GLN A 12 -24.12 -4.85 -5.34
C GLN A 12 -23.40 -5.95 -6.09
N GLY A 13 -22.69 -6.80 -5.35
CA GLY A 13 -22.09 -8.03 -5.87
C GLY A 13 -23.11 -9.13 -6.13
N MET A 14 -24.27 -8.78 -6.68
CA MET A 14 -25.35 -9.66 -7.09
C MET A 14 -25.82 -9.23 -8.46
N THR A 15 -25.99 -10.19 -9.37
CA THR A 15 -26.53 -9.89 -10.69
C THR A 15 -28.03 -9.62 -10.63
N ASN A 16 -28.61 -9.05 -11.68
CA ASN A 16 -30.06 -8.86 -11.78
C ASN A 16 -30.84 -10.18 -11.61
N ASN A 17 -30.20 -11.31 -11.97
CA ASN A 17 -30.70 -12.67 -11.78
C ASN A 17 -30.41 -13.30 -10.39
N ASN A 18 -30.11 -12.51 -9.35
CA ASN A 18 -29.87 -12.97 -7.96
C ASN A 18 -28.65 -13.90 -7.78
N LYS A 19 -27.67 -13.89 -8.69
CA LYS A 19 -26.45 -14.70 -8.53
C LYS A 19 -25.31 -13.86 -7.92
N PRO A 20 -24.56 -14.39 -6.94
CA PRO A 20 -23.44 -13.67 -6.34
C PRO A 20 -22.29 -13.52 -7.34
N PHE A 21 -21.77 -12.30 -7.45
CA PHE A 21 -20.65 -11.97 -8.31
C PHE A 21 -19.32 -12.41 -7.66
N ARG A 22 -18.42 -12.94 -8.48
CA ARG A 22 -17.13 -13.49 -8.06
C ARG A 22 -16.01 -12.89 -8.92
N PRO A 23 -14.78 -12.79 -8.40
CA PRO A 23 -14.30 -13.31 -7.10
C PRO A 23 -14.79 -12.51 -5.88
N SER A 24 -14.62 -13.06 -4.68
CA SER A 24 -15.17 -12.45 -3.44
C SER A 24 -14.55 -11.10 -3.05
N ASP A 25 -13.40 -10.78 -3.62
CA ASP A 25 -12.64 -9.55 -3.44
C ASP A 25 -12.86 -8.54 -4.60
N TRP A 26 -13.88 -8.75 -5.44
CA TRP A 26 -14.12 -7.91 -6.62
C TRP A 26 -14.39 -6.45 -6.25
N ALA A 27 -15.05 -6.19 -5.12
CA ALA A 27 -15.40 -4.84 -4.68
C ALA A 27 -14.12 -4.07 -4.30
N GLU A 28 -13.23 -4.72 -3.56
CA GLU A 28 -11.91 -4.23 -3.19
C GLU A 28 -11.03 -4.00 -4.42
N ARG A 29 -11.11 -4.89 -5.42
CA ARG A 29 -10.41 -4.74 -6.70
C ARG A 29 -10.95 -3.57 -7.52
N LEU A 30 -12.27 -3.45 -7.68
CA LEU A 30 -12.89 -2.39 -8.47
C LEU A 30 -12.62 -1.02 -7.88
N CYS A 31 -12.76 -0.87 -6.56
CA CYS A 31 -12.36 0.36 -5.87
C CYS A 31 -10.86 0.62 -6.03
N GLY A 32 -10.07 -0.45 -6.06
CA GLY A 32 -8.65 -0.43 -6.39
C GLY A 32 -8.32 0.15 -7.76
N VAL A 33 -9.15 -0.09 -8.78
CA VAL A 33 -8.93 0.40 -10.15
C VAL A 33 -9.07 1.93 -10.25
N LEU A 34 -9.93 2.53 -9.43
CA LEU A 34 -10.15 3.99 -9.41
C LEU A 34 -9.37 4.71 -8.31
N SER A 35 -8.46 4.00 -7.65
CA SER A 35 -7.52 4.63 -6.72
C SER A 35 -6.62 5.58 -7.50
N SER A 36 -6.88 6.88 -7.36
CA SER A 36 -5.86 7.91 -7.63
C SER A 36 -4.95 7.98 -6.40
N PHE A 37 -3.64 7.86 -6.56
CA PHE A 37 -2.69 7.93 -5.44
C PHE A 37 -2.69 9.36 -4.84
N ASP A 38 -3.25 9.49 -3.64
CA ASP A 38 -3.05 10.60 -2.70
C ASP A 38 -1.67 10.50 -2.02
N GLN A 39 -1.14 11.62 -1.54
CA GLN A 39 0.13 11.92 -0.84
C GLN A 39 0.37 11.12 0.46
N GLY A 40 -0.14 9.89 0.55
CA GLY A 40 -0.04 9.02 1.73
C GLY A 40 -0.07 7.51 1.49
N HIS A 41 -0.04 7.00 0.25
CA HIS A 41 0.13 5.56 -0.10
C HIS A 41 -0.62 4.51 0.76
N ARG A 42 -1.78 4.85 1.35
CA ARG A 42 -2.82 3.84 1.61
C ARG A 42 -3.54 3.59 0.29
N LEU A 43 -4.17 2.42 0.12
CA LEU A 43 -5.29 2.27 -0.80
C LEU A 43 -6.43 3.14 -0.24
N SER A 44 -6.26 4.46 -0.35
CA SER A 44 -7.33 5.40 -0.06
C SER A 44 -8.30 5.16 -1.19
N TYR A 45 -9.38 4.47 -0.88
CA TYR A 45 -10.64 4.68 -1.58
C TYR A 45 -10.66 6.14 -2.01
N HIS A 46 -10.82 6.40 -3.31
CA HIS A 46 -11.15 7.75 -3.77
C HIS A 46 -12.19 8.24 -2.77
N GLN A 47 -12.10 9.45 -2.21
CA GLN A 47 -12.91 9.86 -1.04
C GLN A 47 -14.45 9.63 -1.21
N TRP A 48 -14.85 9.31 -2.44
CA TRP A 48 -16.15 9.07 -3.00
C TRP A 48 -16.43 7.60 -3.44
N VAL A 49 -15.52 6.62 -3.33
CA VAL A 49 -15.71 5.22 -3.79
C VAL A 49 -15.07 4.21 -2.84
N ARG A 50 -15.86 3.38 -2.16
CA ARG A 50 -15.37 2.41 -1.16
C ARG A 50 -16.17 1.10 -1.14
N PRO A 51 -15.54 -0.04 -0.83
CA PRO A 51 -16.21 -1.30 -0.63
C PRO A 51 -16.90 -1.30 0.73
N ILE A 52 -18.10 -1.85 0.74
CA ILE A 52 -18.94 -1.99 1.91
C ILE A 52 -19.56 -3.38 1.95
N LEU A 53 -20.02 -3.78 3.13
CA LEU A 53 -20.83 -4.97 3.31
C LEU A 53 -22.27 -4.53 3.60
N VAL A 54 -23.22 -4.92 2.74
CA VAL A 54 -24.65 -4.69 2.97
C VAL A 54 -25.32 -6.05 3.05
N ASP A 55 -25.91 -6.37 4.20
CA ASP A 55 -26.57 -7.65 4.46
C ASP A 55 -25.70 -8.86 4.07
N ASN A 56 -24.42 -8.79 4.43
CA ASN A 56 -23.39 -9.80 4.15
C ASN A 56 -23.01 -9.97 2.66
N ILE A 57 -23.46 -9.06 1.80
CA ILE A 57 -23.10 -8.99 0.38
C ILE A 57 -22.06 -7.89 0.18
N ARG A 58 -20.95 -8.23 -0.50
CA ARG A 58 -19.90 -7.28 -0.89
C ARG A 58 -20.45 -6.33 -1.95
N CYS A 59 -20.36 -5.03 -1.68
CA CYS A 59 -20.85 -3.97 -2.55
C CYS A 59 -19.80 -2.86 -2.67
N VAL A 60 -19.96 -2.00 -3.68
CA VAL A 60 -19.20 -0.76 -3.83
C VAL A 60 -20.15 0.42 -3.66
N ALA A 61 -19.84 1.31 -2.72
CA ALA A 61 -20.53 2.58 -2.53
C ALA A 61 -19.81 3.69 -3.29
N VAL A 62 -20.57 4.50 -4.02
CA VAL A 62 -20.11 5.58 -4.91
C VAL A 62 -20.86 6.87 -4.57
N ASP A 63 -20.18 7.88 -4.05
CA ASP A 63 -20.75 9.21 -3.82
C ASP A 63 -20.96 9.93 -5.16
N ARG A 64 -22.15 10.49 -5.36
CA ARG A 64 -22.52 11.21 -6.59
C ARG A 64 -21.61 12.38 -6.92
N LYS A 65 -20.91 12.98 -5.94
CA LYS A 65 -19.95 14.07 -6.20
C LYS A 65 -18.78 13.63 -7.08
N LEU A 66 -18.50 12.33 -7.19
CA LEU A 66 -17.47 11.81 -8.09
C LEU A 66 -17.75 12.17 -9.56
N GLU A 67 -19.01 12.18 -10.00
CA GLU A 67 -19.38 12.51 -11.38
C GLU A 67 -18.96 13.93 -11.77
N GLN A 68 -19.05 14.88 -10.82
CA GLN A 68 -18.66 16.27 -11.04
C GLN A 68 -17.14 16.49 -10.98
N ILE A 69 -16.43 15.67 -10.21
CA ILE A 69 -14.97 15.77 -10.01
C ILE A 69 -14.23 15.05 -11.13
N SER A 70 -14.73 13.89 -11.56
CA SER A 70 -14.21 13.11 -12.68
C SER A 70 -15.31 12.24 -13.28
N ALA A 71 -16.00 12.78 -14.29
CA ALA A 71 -17.02 12.05 -15.04
C ALA A 71 -16.47 10.74 -15.65
N THR A 72 -15.18 10.72 -16.03
CA THR A 72 -14.51 9.54 -16.57
C THR A 72 -14.43 8.40 -15.55
N ALA A 73 -14.00 8.69 -14.31
CA ALA A 73 -13.93 7.68 -13.26
C ALA A 73 -15.33 7.18 -12.85
N PHE A 74 -16.31 8.07 -12.82
CA PHE A 74 -17.69 7.73 -12.51
C PHE A 74 -18.33 6.82 -13.59
N ASN A 75 -18.19 7.18 -14.87
CA ASN A 75 -18.73 6.37 -15.97
C ASN A 75 -18.09 4.99 -16.01
N PHE A 76 -16.79 4.88 -15.73
CA PHE A 76 -16.11 3.59 -15.63
C PHE A 76 -16.77 2.64 -14.61
N LEU A 77 -17.21 3.13 -13.44
CA LEU A 77 -17.93 2.30 -12.45
C LEU A 77 -19.28 1.84 -12.95
N MET A 78 -20.03 2.74 -13.58
CA MET A 78 -21.38 2.46 -14.05
C MET A 78 -21.36 1.50 -15.25
N ASP A 79 -20.39 1.65 -16.14
CA ASP A 79 -20.16 0.73 -17.25
C ASP A 79 -19.68 -0.63 -16.75
N PHE A 80 -18.77 -0.70 -15.76
CA PHE A 80 -18.41 -1.97 -15.14
C PHE A 80 -19.61 -2.71 -14.55
N ALA A 81 -20.51 -2.00 -13.85
CA ALA A 81 -21.71 -2.60 -13.30
C ALA A 81 -22.64 -3.15 -14.39
N ARG A 82 -22.85 -2.39 -15.47
CA ARG A 82 -23.68 -2.79 -16.60
C ARG A 82 -23.12 -4.02 -17.32
N ASP A 83 -21.83 -4.00 -17.64
CA ASP A 83 -21.15 -5.05 -18.40
C ASP A 83 -21.14 -6.39 -17.66
N ASN A 84 -21.20 -6.35 -16.32
CA ASN A 84 -21.24 -7.53 -15.46
C ASN A 84 -22.65 -7.88 -14.94
N ASP A 85 -23.71 -7.23 -15.49
CA ASP A 85 -25.12 -7.40 -15.10
C ASP A 85 -25.37 -7.23 -13.59
N LEU A 86 -24.63 -6.33 -12.94
CA LEU A 86 -24.72 -6.08 -11.50
C LEU A 86 -25.91 -5.18 -11.17
N ARG A 87 -26.52 -5.43 -10.00
CA ARG A 87 -27.57 -4.56 -9.47
C ARG A 87 -26.98 -3.25 -8.99
N VAL A 88 -27.60 -2.15 -9.42
CA VAL A 88 -27.27 -0.80 -8.97
C VAL A 88 -28.48 -0.23 -8.24
N LEU A 89 -28.25 0.18 -6.99
CA LEU A 89 -29.26 0.73 -6.10
C LEU A 89 -28.91 2.18 -5.80
N ASP A 90 -29.85 3.08 -6.01
CA ASP A 90 -29.69 4.48 -5.60
C ASP A 90 -30.21 4.65 -4.18
N CYS A 91 -29.35 5.00 -3.22
CA CYS A 91 -29.76 5.16 -1.83
C CYS A 91 -30.74 6.31 -1.64
N LYS A 92 -30.74 7.32 -2.54
CA LYS A 92 -31.73 8.39 -2.51
C LYS A 92 -33.09 7.87 -2.97
N ALA A 93 -33.14 7.08 -4.04
CA ALA A 93 -34.36 6.40 -4.48
C ALA A 93 -34.84 5.37 -3.46
N LEU A 94 -33.94 4.63 -2.79
CA LEU A 94 -34.29 3.69 -1.71
C LEU A 94 -34.75 4.38 -0.44
N LEU A 95 -34.28 5.59 -0.12
CA LEU A 95 -34.75 6.37 1.02
C LEU A 95 -36.02 7.17 0.70
N GLU A 96 -36.18 7.61 -0.55
CA GLU A 96 -37.43 8.13 -1.09
C GLU A 96 -38.48 7.01 -1.19
N GLU A 97 -38.08 5.78 -1.51
CA GLU A 97 -38.87 4.54 -1.43
C GLU A 97 -39.07 4.09 0.02
N GLN A 98 -38.13 4.24 0.95
CA GLN A 98 -38.33 3.87 2.37
C GLN A 98 -39.13 4.93 3.16
N GLN A 99 -39.14 6.18 2.71
CA GLN A 99 -40.13 7.17 3.10
C GLN A 99 -41.50 6.91 2.45
N HIS A 100 -41.55 6.18 1.32
CA HIS A 100 -42.79 5.71 0.66
C HIS A 100 -43.21 4.26 0.99
N THR A 101 -42.39 3.49 1.70
CA THR A 101 -42.62 2.07 1.97
C THR A 101 -42.59 1.82 3.48
N GLN A 102 -43.38 2.60 4.20
CA GLN A 102 -44.15 1.97 5.25
C GLN A 102 -45.24 1.11 4.58
N ILE A 103 -45.27 -0.18 4.97
CA ILE A 103 -46.40 -1.16 4.89
C ILE A 103 -46.36 -2.08 3.63
N PRO A 104 -46.64 -3.40 3.74
CA PRO A 104 -45.64 -4.47 3.57
C PRO A 104 -46.09 -5.58 2.57
N LEU A 105 -45.41 -6.74 2.61
CA LEU A 105 -46.01 -8.10 2.71
C LEU A 105 -45.58 -9.17 1.65
N LYS A 106 -44.95 -10.23 2.18
CA LYS A 106 -45.13 -11.69 1.88
C LYS A 106 -44.76 -12.33 0.52
N ASN A 107 -44.09 -13.49 0.71
CA ASN A 107 -44.02 -14.71 -0.13
C ASN A 107 -43.05 -14.61 -1.34
N ALA A 108 -42.29 -15.62 -1.78
CA ALA A 108 -42.37 -17.06 -1.58
C ALA A 108 -41.00 -17.75 -1.82
N ILE A 109 -40.96 -19.01 -1.40
CA ILE A 109 -39.88 -20.00 -1.30
C ILE A 109 -39.63 -20.72 -2.65
N LYS A 110 -38.47 -21.41 -2.78
CA LYS A 110 -38.12 -22.61 -3.61
C LYS A 110 -37.18 -22.29 -4.79
N GLN A 111 -36.14 -23.05 -5.18
CA GLN A 111 -35.60 -24.42 -4.97
C GLN A 111 -34.11 -24.38 -5.41
N GLU A 112 -33.13 -24.99 -4.75
CA GLU A 112 -32.64 -26.40 -4.81
C GLU A 112 -32.00 -26.89 -6.14
N ASN A 113 -30.84 -27.55 -5.98
CA ASN A 113 -30.07 -28.44 -6.89
C ASN A 113 -29.19 -27.78 -7.98
N SER A 114 -27.99 -28.25 -8.36
CA SER A 114 -27.35 -29.56 -8.24
C SER A 114 -25.81 -29.50 -8.37
N THR A 115 -25.16 -30.54 -7.86
CA THR A 115 -23.74 -30.95 -7.83
C THR A 115 -23.03 -30.98 -9.20
N GLN A 116 -21.71 -30.70 -9.24
CA GLN A 116 -20.70 -31.64 -9.80
C GLN A 116 -19.25 -31.18 -9.57
N GLN A 117 -18.45 -32.19 -9.20
CA GLN A 117 -17.01 -32.18 -8.89
C GLN A 117 -16.16 -32.14 -10.17
N THR A 118 -15.01 -31.46 -10.11
CA THR A 118 -13.79 -31.97 -10.75
C THR A 118 -12.57 -31.63 -9.91
N THR A 119 -11.93 -32.68 -9.42
CA THR A 119 -10.63 -32.74 -8.74
C THR A 119 -9.49 -32.59 -9.75
N VAL A 120 -8.50 -31.71 -9.50
CA VAL A 120 -7.09 -31.93 -9.85
C VAL A 120 -6.19 -31.33 -8.75
N THR A 121 -5.24 -32.15 -8.35
CA THR A 121 -4.27 -32.15 -7.24
C THR A 121 -3.23 -31.00 -7.21
N ASP A 122 -2.92 -30.55 -5.97
CA ASP A 122 -1.60 -30.25 -5.35
C ASP A 122 -0.33 -30.52 -6.19
N GLN A 123 0.78 -29.75 -6.18
CA GLN A 123 1.50 -29.02 -5.13
C GLN A 123 2.64 -28.14 -5.78
N PRO A 124 3.44 -27.34 -5.01
CA PRO A 124 4.09 -26.09 -5.43
C PRO A 124 5.53 -26.22 -5.95
N ALA A 125 5.96 -25.27 -6.79
CA ALA A 125 7.36 -25.05 -7.14
C ALA A 125 7.82 -23.68 -6.65
N ALA A 126 8.83 -23.67 -5.78
CA ALA A 126 9.53 -22.48 -5.32
C ALA A 126 10.30 -21.85 -6.49
N ASN A 127 9.88 -20.67 -6.93
CA ASN A 127 10.64 -19.86 -7.87
C ASN A 127 11.65 -19.00 -7.09
N THR A 128 12.93 -19.31 -7.23
CA THR A 128 14.04 -18.48 -6.81
C THR A 128 14.05 -17.21 -7.67
N ILE A 129 13.49 -16.12 -7.15
CA ILE A 129 13.53 -14.81 -7.81
C ILE A 129 14.97 -14.30 -7.74
N ASN A 130 15.57 -13.95 -8.88
CA ASN A 130 16.88 -13.31 -8.93
C ASN A 130 16.77 -11.89 -8.37
N THR A 131 17.01 -11.75 -7.07
CA THR A 131 16.99 -10.47 -6.35
C THR A 131 18.38 -9.82 -6.43
N ALA A 132 18.48 -8.65 -7.06
CA ALA A 132 19.75 -7.94 -7.21
C ALA A 132 19.85 -6.78 -6.21
N LEU A 133 20.71 -6.90 -5.20
CA LEU A 133 21.10 -5.81 -4.31
C LEU A 133 22.26 -5.03 -4.94
N ARG A 134 22.15 -3.70 -4.98
CA ARG A 134 23.25 -2.82 -5.44
C ARG A 134 23.10 -1.40 -4.92
N GLU A 135 24.19 -0.64 -4.95
CA GLU A 135 24.14 0.79 -4.72
C GLU A 135 23.59 1.52 -5.97
N LEU A 136 22.78 2.55 -5.74
CA LEU A 136 22.21 3.39 -6.79
C LEU A 136 23.20 4.48 -7.18
N THR A 137 23.36 4.70 -8.47
CA THR A 137 24.07 5.87 -9.01
C THR A 137 23.16 7.11 -8.96
N PRO A 138 23.70 8.34 -9.08
CA PRO A 138 22.89 9.56 -9.11
C PRO A 138 21.79 9.55 -10.19
N GLU A 139 22.05 8.93 -11.34
CA GLU A 139 21.08 8.82 -12.43
C GLU A 139 19.89 7.91 -12.07
N GLU A 140 20.07 7.03 -11.09
CA GLU A 140 19.09 6.04 -10.65
C GLU A 140 18.32 6.46 -9.40
N ASP A 141 18.66 7.60 -8.78
CA ASP A 141 18.06 8.05 -7.51
C ASP A 141 16.53 8.10 -7.58
N THR A 142 15.97 8.49 -8.73
CA THR A 142 14.52 8.56 -8.95
C THR A 142 13.81 7.20 -8.81
N THR A 143 14.53 6.08 -9.02
CA THR A 143 13.98 4.73 -8.84
C THR A 143 13.70 4.39 -7.37
N ALA A 144 14.29 5.13 -6.43
CA ALA A 144 14.06 5.00 -5.00
C ALA A 144 12.81 5.76 -4.51
N PHE A 145 12.31 6.72 -5.31
CA PHE A 145 11.22 7.60 -4.91
C PHE A 145 9.96 6.86 -4.42
N PRO A 146 9.45 5.82 -5.12
CA PRO A 146 8.25 5.12 -4.66
C PRO A 146 8.41 4.47 -3.27
N ALA A 147 9.59 3.94 -2.95
CA ALA A 147 9.87 3.35 -1.64
C ALA A 147 10.03 4.44 -0.56
N LEU A 148 10.85 5.46 -0.83
CA LEU A 148 11.16 6.53 0.13
C LEU A 148 9.97 7.47 0.39
N HIS A 149 9.07 7.70 -0.56
CA HIS A 149 7.89 8.51 -0.34
C HIS A 149 6.96 7.93 0.74
N ARG A 150 7.02 6.61 1.01
CA ARG A 150 6.29 5.98 2.13
C ARG A 150 6.84 6.38 3.50
N LEU A 151 8.13 6.74 3.60
CA LEU A 151 8.73 7.27 4.84
C LEU A 151 8.57 8.79 4.92
N HIS A 152 8.73 9.47 3.78
CA HIS A 152 8.76 10.93 3.68
C HIS A 152 7.55 11.46 2.92
N THR A 153 6.37 11.36 3.54
CA THR A 153 5.09 11.81 2.94
C THR A 153 5.02 13.33 2.73
N ASN A 154 5.92 14.09 3.38
CA ASN A 154 6.11 15.52 3.18
C ASN A 154 6.72 15.88 1.81
N ILE A 155 7.35 14.93 1.11
CA ILE A 155 7.90 15.14 -0.24
C ILE A 155 6.81 14.87 -1.26
N ARG A 156 6.18 15.91 -1.82
CA ARG A 156 4.91 15.84 -2.56
C ARG A 156 5.05 15.48 -4.04
N GLY A 157 6.28 15.30 -4.54
CA GLY A 157 6.51 14.97 -5.94
C GLY A 157 7.96 14.64 -6.27
N ILE A 158 8.16 14.00 -7.42
CA ILE A 158 9.45 13.48 -7.87
C ILE A 158 10.48 14.58 -8.14
N GLY A 159 10.06 15.76 -8.61
CA GLY A 159 10.95 16.91 -8.82
C GLY A 159 11.53 17.42 -7.49
N GLN A 160 10.68 17.61 -6.48
CA GLN A 160 11.11 17.98 -5.13
C GLN A 160 12.04 16.92 -4.52
N PHE A 161 11.73 15.64 -4.72
CA PHE A 161 12.58 14.54 -4.29
C PHE A 161 13.97 14.60 -4.95
N GLN A 162 14.02 14.84 -6.27
CA GLN A 162 15.27 14.92 -7.03
C GLN A 162 16.16 16.07 -6.55
N GLU A 163 15.58 17.24 -6.24
CA GLU A 163 16.31 18.36 -5.66
C GLU A 163 16.87 18.02 -4.27
N LEU A 164 16.04 17.45 -3.40
CA LEU A 164 16.45 17.09 -2.04
C LEU A 164 17.52 15.98 -2.03
N ILE A 165 17.40 14.97 -2.89
CA ILE A 165 18.37 13.88 -2.91
C ILE A 165 19.72 14.34 -3.46
N GLN A 166 19.74 15.28 -4.40
CA GLN A 166 20.99 15.89 -4.87
C GLN A 166 21.73 16.61 -3.73
N ILE A 167 21.00 17.35 -2.89
CA ILE A 167 21.57 17.98 -1.69
C ILE A 167 22.11 16.92 -0.74
N GLN A 168 21.30 15.90 -0.44
CA GLN A 168 21.69 14.81 0.47
C GLN A 168 22.93 14.07 -0.02
N ARG A 169 23.02 13.78 -1.32
CA ARG A 169 24.17 13.15 -1.99
C ARG A 169 25.44 13.99 -1.81
N ALA A 170 25.35 15.31 -1.97
CA ALA A 170 26.47 16.23 -1.76
C ALA A 170 26.98 16.22 -0.30
N GLU A 171 26.08 15.94 0.65
CA GLU A 171 26.42 15.78 2.07
C GLU A 171 26.91 14.35 2.41
N GLY A 172 26.93 13.43 1.45
CA GLY A 172 27.42 12.04 1.61
C GLY A 172 26.35 10.96 1.77
N TYR A 173 25.07 11.27 1.56
CA TYR A 173 23.98 10.28 1.56
C TYR A 173 24.16 9.28 0.42
N ARG A 174 23.89 8.01 0.69
CA ARG A 174 24.02 6.89 -0.23
C ARG A 174 22.78 6.00 -0.18
N LEU A 175 22.49 5.33 -1.29
CA LEU A 175 21.32 4.48 -1.43
C LEU A 175 21.71 3.07 -1.86
N LEU A 176 21.34 2.07 -1.06
CA LEU A 176 21.26 0.68 -1.50
C LEU A 176 19.82 0.36 -1.91
N GLY A 177 19.68 -0.35 -3.03
CA GLY A 177 18.40 -0.82 -3.53
C GLY A 177 18.40 -2.29 -3.86
N ILE A 178 17.28 -2.94 -3.56
CA ILE A 178 16.96 -4.28 -4.00
C ILE A 178 16.01 -4.18 -5.19
N PHE A 179 16.39 -4.82 -6.30
CA PHE A 179 15.60 -4.88 -7.51
C PHE A 179 15.10 -6.31 -7.73
N GLU A 180 13.81 -6.42 -8.04
CA GLU A 180 13.20 -7.67 -8.49
C GLU A 180 13.18 -7.72 -10.02
N GLU A 181 13.24 -8.93 -10.56
CA GLU A 181 13.24 -9.16 -12.00
C GLU A 181 12.03 -8.49 -12.69
N GLY A 182 12.31 -7.75 -13.76
CA GLY A 182 11.29 -7.03 -14.53
C GLY A 182 10.78 -5.72 -13.91
N LYS A 183 11.23 -5.32 -12.71
CA LYS A 183 10.88 -4.03 -12.11
C LYS A 183 11.97 -2.99 -12.33
N GLN A 184 11.55 -1.80 -12.76
CA GLN A 184 12.45 -0.66 -12.93
C GLN A 184 12.75 0.07 -11.60
N ASN A 185 11.81 0.00 -10.65
CA ASN A 185 11.96 0.63 -9.34
C ASN A 185 12.48 -0.37 -8.32
N ALA A 186 13.31 0.11 -7.40
CA ALA A 186 13.75 -0.70 -6.27
C ALA A 186 12.55 -1.07 -5.38
N THR A 187 12.44 -2.35 -5.02
CA THR A 187 11.36 -2.83 -4.16
C THR A 187 11.65 -2.62 -2.70
N THR A 188 12.93 -2.56 -2.32
CA THR A 188 13.41 -2.15 -1.01
C THR A 188 14.59 -1.20 -1.14
N ILE A 189 14.58 -0.10 -0.39
CA ILE A 189 15.60 0.93 -0.37
C ILE A 189 16.14 1.11 1.05
N CYS A 190 17.45 1.28 1.16
CA CYS A 190 18.12 1.74 2.36
C CYS A 190 18.97 2.98 2.07
N GLY A 191 18.62 4.09 2.73
CA GLY A 191 19.41 5.31 2.77
C GLY A 191 20.38 5.31 3.95
N PHE A 192 21.64 5.64 3.70
CA PHE A 192 22.67 5.63 4.73
C PHE A 192 23.76 6.66 4.45
N ARG A 193 24.56 6.96 5.48
CA ARG A 193 25.69 7.88 5.40
C ARG A 193 26.87 7.39 6.23
N ILE A 194 28.09 7.70 5.82
CA ILE A 194 29.28 7.53 6.65
C ILE A 194 29.58 8.85 7.36
N GLN A 195 29.68 8.81 8.68
CA GLN A 195 29.87 10.02 9.50
C GLN A 195 30.94 9.78 10.57
N THR A 196 31.50 10.87 11.10
CA THR A 196 32.43 10.80 12.24
C THR A 196 31.93 11.71 13.35
N THR A 197 31.79 11.16 14.56
CA THR A 197 31.42 11.93 15.76
C THR A 197 32.40 11.63 16.89
N LEU A 198 32.46 12.49 17.90
CA LEU A 198 33.29 12.26 19.09
C LEU A 198 32.85 11.03 19.89
N ILE A 199 31.56 10.70 19.85
CA ILE A 199 30.98 9.59 20.63
C ILE A 199 31.25 8.24 19.96
N ALA A 200 31.04 8.16 18.64
CA ALA A 200 31.07 6.89 17.91
C ALA A 200 32.34 6.68 17.06
N GLY A 201 33.13 7.72 16.85
CA GLY A 201 34.17 7.72 15.81
C GLY A 201 33.56 7.64 14.41
N LYS A 202 34.32 7.12 13.44
CA LYS A 202 33.84 6.88 12.07
C LYS A 202 32.84 5.71 12.10
N HIS A 203 31.61 5.94 11.65
CA HIS A 203 30.53 4.96 11.70
C HIS A 203 29.59 5.12 10.49
N LEU A 204 28.82 4.07 10.21
CA LEU A 204 27.74 4.10 9.21
C LEU A 204 26.43 4.39 9.94
N ASN A 205 25.65 5.37 9.45
CA ASN A 205 24.34 5.71 9.97
C ASN A 205 23.26 5.35 8.94
N ILE A 206 22.31 4.49 9.32
CA ILE A 206 21.12 4.18 8.52
C ILE A 206 20.09 5.28 8.79
N GLU A 207 19.78 6.06 7.75
CA GLU A 207 18.83 7.17 7.82
C GLU A 207 17.45 6.71 7.35
N ASP A 208 17.39 5.85 6.33
CA ASP A 208 16.14 5.39 5.74
C ASP A 208 16.16 3.89 5.47
N LEU A 209 15.01 3.25 5.68
CA LEU A 209 14.80 1.85 5.30
C LEU A 209 13.33 1.58 5.03
N SER A 210 12.99 1.30 3.77
CA SER A 210 11.61 1.11 3.32
C SER A 210 11.50 0.11 2.18
N SER A 211 10.36 -0.58 2.11
CA SER A 211 9.93 -1.30 0.90
C SER A 211 8.86 -0.48 0.16
N TYR A 212 8.42 -0.88 -1.05
CA TYR A 212 7.35 -0.19 -1.80
C TYR A 212 5.99 -0.90 -1.77
N HIS A 213 5.95 -2.23 -1.86
CA HIS A 213 4.69 -2.99 -1.97
C HIS A 213 4.32 -3.82 -0.74
N GLN A 214 5.31 -4.16 0.10
CA GLN A 214 5.12 -5.08 1.21
C GLN A 214 5.84 -4.56 2.47
N PRO A 215 5.56 -5.11 3.66
CA PRO A 215 6.46 -5.00 4.80
C PRO A 215 7.83 -5.58 4.42
N ILE A 216 8.91 -5.03 5.00
CA ILE A 216 10.24 -5.59 4.80
C ILE A 216 10.28 -6.97 5.46
N ASP A 217 10.48 -8.01 4.67
CA ASP A 217 10.69 -9.37 5.19
C ASP A 217 12.11 -9.57 5.71
N ASP A 218 12.29 -10.67 6.46
CA ASP A 218 13.57 -11.05 7.06
C ASP A 218 14.72 -11.19 6.05
N ASN A 219 14.44 -11.67 4.82
CA ASN A 219 15.48 -11.94 3.84
C ASN A 219 16.01 -10.63 3.25
N HIS A 220 15.11 -9.70 2.93
CA HIS A 220 15.49 -8.38 2.41
C HIS A 220 16.27 -7.58 3.46
N ILE A 221 15.81 -7.55 4.71
CA ILE A 221 16.54 -6.84 5.78
C ILE A 221 17.91 -7.48 6.05
N PHE A 222 17.98 -8.82 6.09
CA PHE A 222 19.25 -9.53 6.27
C PHE A 222 20.24 -9.20 5.15
N THR A 223 19.76 -9.17 3.91
CA THR A 223 20.56 -8.87 2.72
C THR A 223 21.13 -7.45 2.77
N ILE A 224 20.28 -6.46 3.07
CA ILE A 224 20.71 -5.05 3.23
C ILE A 224 21.72 -4.91 4.37
N LEU A 225 21.40 -5.44 5.55
CA LEU A 225 22.26 -5.27 6.73
C LEU A 225 23.62 -5.94 6.55
N ASN A 226 23.71 -7.06 5.84
CA ASN A 226 24.99 -7.69 5.54
C ASN A 226 25.83 -6.87 4.56
N GLU A 227 25.21 -6.25 3.57
CA GLU A 227 25.95 -5.38 2.65
C GLU A 227 26.43 -4.10 3.34
N LEU A 228 25.59 -3.49 4.19
CA LEU A 228 26.00 -2.35 5.02
C LEU A 228 27.17 -2.71 5.94
N LYS A 229 27.22 -3.92 6.50
CA LYS A 229 28.39 -4.40 7.27
C LYS A 229 29.65 -4.47 6.41
N LYS A 230 29.57 -4.95 5.17
CA LYS A 230 30.72 -4.96 4.26
C LYS A 230 31.19 -3.54 3.95
N ILE A 231 30.26 -2.65 3.60
CA ILE A 231 30.56 -1.24 3.31
C ILE A 231 31.20 -0.58 4.55
N ALA A 232 30.61 -0.76 5.73
CA ALA A 232 31.14 -0.24 6.99
C ALA A 232 32.58 -0.72 7.24
N HIS A 233 32.87 -2.02 7.02
CA HIS A 233 34.22 -2.55 7.16
C HIS A 233 35.21 -1.96 6.14
N GLN A 234 34.81 -1.84 4.87
CA GLN A 234 35.62 -1.23 3.81
C GLN A 234 35.92 0.24 4.10
N GLU A 235 34.96 0.95 4.68
CA GLU A 235 35.07 2.34 5.09
C GLU A 235 35.77 2.52 6.44
N HIS A 236 36.29 1.45 7.06
CA HIS A 236 36.91 1.50 8.39
C HIS A 236 36.00 2.09 9.48
N CYS A 237 34.70 1.84 9.38
CA CYS A 237 33.73 2.20 10.41
C CYS A 237 33.86 1.25 11.61
N THR A 238 33.68 1.79 12.81
CA THR A 238 33.72 1.02 14.07
C THR A 238 32.38 0.39 14.41
N CYS A 239 31.29 0.97 13.93
CA CYS A 239 29.92 0.55 14.23
C CYS A 239 28.92 0.99 13.15
N ILE A 240 27.70 0.46 13.25
CA ILE A 240 26.54 0.85 12.45
C ILE A 240 25.45 1.34 13.41
N HIS A 241 24.92 2.52 13.14
CA HIS A 241 23.80 3.11 13.86
C HIS A 241 22.54 3.10 13.01
N ALA A 242 21.40 2.92 13.66
CA ALA A 242 20.09 2.98 13.03
C ALA A 242 19.07 3.49 14.04
N ASN A 243 18.15 4.30 13.56
CA ASN A 243 17.01 4.75 14.34
C ASN A 243 15.73 4.08 13.81
N SER A 244 14.74 3.89 14.68
CA SER A 244 13.41 3.42 14.29
C SER A 244 12.34 4.20 15.04
N SER A 245 11.25 4.52 14.35
CA SER A 245 10.08 5.12 14.98
C SER A 245 9.46 4.15 15.98
N VAL A 246 8.92 4.70 17.07
CA VAL A 246 8.16 3.95 18.08
C VAL A 246 6.67 3.85 17.74
N THR A 247 6.23 4.33 16.56
CA THR A 247 4.82 4.28 16.14
C THR A 247 4.36 2.85 15.86
N THR A 248 3.04 2.63 15.94
CA THR A 248 2.37 1.33 15.73
C THR A 248 2.16 0.96 14.26
N ASP A 249 2.69 1.77 13.34
CA ASP A 249 2.50 1.59 11.91
C ASP A 249 3.44 0.49 11.37
N SER A 250 3.17 0.01 10.15
CA SER A 250 3.94 -1.05 9.48
C SER A 250 5.42 -0.72 9.22
N ASN A 251 5.88 0.49 9.59
CA ASN A 251 7.25 0.95 9.44
C ASN A 251 8.08 0.80 10.74
N ASN A 252 7.55 0.13 11.77
CA ASN A 252 8.34 -0.20 12.96
C ASN A 252 9.35 -1.32 12.64
N LEU A 253 10.63 -0.96 12.60
CA LEU A 253 11.75 -1.86 12.28
C LEU A 253 12.51 -2.33 13.52
N HIS A 254 12.04 -1.94 14.71
CA HIS A 254 12.71 -2.20 15.98
C HIS A 254 12.99 -3.69 16.19
N HIS A 255 11.97 -4.53 15.97
CA HIS A 255 12.10 -5.98 16.10
C HIS A 255 13.14 -6.55 15.12
N LEU A 256 13.17 -6.06 13.88
CA LEU A 256 14.10 -6.53 12.86
C LEU A 256 15.55 -6.17 13.21
N TYR A 257 15.81 -4.94 13.65
CA TYR A 257 17.16 -4.54 14.10
C TYR A 257 17.66 -5.41 15.26
N LEU A 258 16.83 -5.61 16.29
CA LEU A 258 17.18 -6.46 17.44
C LEU A 258 17.47 -7.91 17.01
N LYS A 259 16.63 -8.46 16.13
CA LYS A 259 16.82 -9.81 15.58
C LYS A 259 18.14 -9.96 14.82
N HIS A 260 18.62 -8.90 14.17
CA HIS A 260 19.87 -8.90 13.42
C HIS A 260 21.10 -8.40 14.21
N GLY A 261 21.00 -8.36 15.54
CA GLY A 261 22.13 -8.15 16.45
C GLY A 261 22.41 -6.69 16.81
N PHE A 262 21.55 -5.75 16.40
CA PHE A 262 21.59 -4.39 16.92
C PHE A 262 21.15 -4.40 18.38
N ARG A 263 21.65 -3.43 19.15
CA ARG A 263 21.29 -3.23 20.56
C ARG A 263 20.80 -1.81 20.76
N LEU A 264 19.85 -1.63 21.68
CA LEU A 264 19.43 -0.30 22.09
C LEU A 264 20.55 0.35 22.89
N ASN A 265 21.00 1.52 22.46
CA ASN A 265 22.12 2.25 23.07
C ASN A 265 21.75 3.68 23.48
N SER A 266 20.74 4.28 22.85
CA SER A 266 20.31 5.65 23.12
C SER A 266 18.81 5.85 22.83
N HIS A 267 18.28 6.99 23.29
CA HIS A 267 16.93 7.45 22.95
C HIS A 267 17.03 8.69 22.05
N GLN A 268 16.12 8.79 21.08
CA GLN A 268 15.98 9.97 20.23
C GLN A 268 15.01 10.96 20.89
N PHE A 269 15.38 12.23 20.95
CA PHE A 269 14.53 13.33 21.43
C PHE A 269 14.38 14.38 20.34
N THR A 270 13.16 14.92 20.19
CA THR A 270 12.84 15.96 19.20
C THR A 270 12.17 17.12 19.91
N TYR A 271 12.65 18.34 19.66
CA TYR A 271 11.97 19.59 20.03
C TYR A 271 11.68 20.38 18.76
N GLN A 272 10.40 20.68 18.50
CA GLN A 272 9.99 21.37 17.29
C GLN A 272 10.03 22.88 17.49
N LEU A 273 10.84 23.57 16.69
CA LEU A 273 10.87 25.03 16.63
C LEU A 273 9.69 25.49 15.76
N THR A 274 8.81 26.31 16.34
CA THR A 274 7.70 26.98 15.64
C THR A 274 8.19 28.08 14.72
#